data_AF-A0A6G4JLA4-F1
#
_entry.id   AF-A0A6G4JLA4-F1
#
_cell.length_a   1.000
_cell.length_b   1.000
_cell.length_c   1.000
_cell.angle_alpha   90.00
_cell.angle_beta   90.00
_cell.angle_gamma   90.00
#
_symmetry.space_group_name_H-M   'P 1'
#
loop_
_entity.id
_entity.type
_entity.pdbx_description
1 polymer ?
#
loop_
_entity_poly.entity_id
_entity_poly.type
_entity_poly.pdbx_seq_one_letter_code
_entity_poly.pdbx_strand_id
1 'polypeptide(L)'
;YEGMKIKDLLEKYRLDLKTNNIVSYFPGYLTNIECPYCQGYMSAVFVSRANEEILKIKNCNICSHTLDKNCRCETCREMEIRQKEQLYILKNNILGELLIDESEKEVKEESDLNMRQRLYLASVLHCGLTEDIKKLNPIEEIIDFIGPSFNFTIGIFKYLYNTNVISIDEQSALEAFTFNLDDEIITSFMVDKVMYRLNIKPYDNDYGNMINRLLYPDESLFNNEFCYELWKEINLDESIQYFKYHMNKVKFDTVIGEKTRRTFERIVDNFSLSEIFYIIHRSIANGTKLYQSGEYTKTHAINIVKREIFNYSERVLANNWSLTGYNRDYNFPESMLSKILFNNIMRIDYLGFRNPPTKEL
;
A
#
# COMPACT_ATOMS: atom_id res chain seq x y z
N TYR A 1 8.63 63.58 -25.63
CA TYR A 1 10.05 63.72 -25.24
C TYR A 1 10.84 64.06 -26.50
N GLU A 2 11.44 65.25 -26.58
CA GLU A 2 12.09 65.80 -27.80
C GLU A 2 13.61 65.51 -27.84
N GLY A 3 14.05 64.26 -27.63
CA GLY A 3 15.46 63.88 -27.84
C GLY A 3 16.51 64.44 -26.85
N MET A 4 16.11 65.08 -25.75
CA MET A 4 17.02 65.66 -24.75
C MET A 4 17.90 64.59 -24.04
N LYS A 5 19.16 64.92 -23.70
CA LYS A 5 20.05 63.99 -22.97
C LYS A 5 19.67 63.91 -21.49
N ILE A 6 19.81 62.72 -20.89
CA ILE A 6 19.44 62.47 -19.48
C ILE A 6 20.21 63.38 -18.51
N LYS A 7 21.48 63.68 -18.82
CA LYS A 7 22.31 64.59 -18.00
C LYS A 7 21.71 66.00 -17.93
N ASP A 8 21.26 66.51 -19.07
CA ASP A 8 20.68 67.85 -19.17
C ASP A 8 19.36 67.96 -18.39
N LEU A 9 18.60 66.86 -18.32
CA LEU A 9 17.39 66.79 -17.50
C LEU A 9 17.70 66.77 -16.00
N LEU A 10 18.72 66.00 -15.57
CA LEU A 10 19.13 65.97 -14.17
C LEU A 10 19.60 67.35 -13.68
N GLU A 11 20.36 68.08 -14.50
CA GLU A 11 20.77 69.46 -14.20
C GLU A 11 19.58 70.42 -14.21
N LYS A 12 18.71 70.35 -15.23
CA LYS A 12 17.52 71.23 -15.36
C LYS A 12 16.58 71.11 -14.17
N TYR A 13 16.35 69.89 -13.68
CA TYR A 13 15.47 69.62 -12.55
C TYR A 13 16.20 69.54 -11.20
N ARG A 14 17.51 69.81 -11.16
CA ARG A 14 18.36 69.77 -9.94
C ARG A 14 18.23 68.46 -9.17
N LEU A 15 18.23 67.33 -9.88
CA LEU A 15 18.12 65.99 -9.31
C LEU A 15 19.52 65.42 -9.07
N ASP A 16 19.86 65.16 -7.80
CA ASP A 16 21.13 64.51 -7.42
C ASP A 16 21.03 62.98 -7.58
N LEU A 17 20.97 62.54 -8.84
CA LEU A 17 20.84 61.13 -9.21
C LEU A 17 21.91 60.74 -10.23
N LYS A 18 22.40 59.50 -10.13
CA LYS A 18 23.26 58.93 -11.19
C LYS A 18 22.44 58.67 -12.45
N THR A 19 22.96 59.08 -13.61
CA THR A 19 22.33 58.88 -14.93
C THR A 19 21.88 57.44 -15.19
N ASN A 20 22.64 56.46 -14.69
CA ASN A 20 22.39 55.04 -14.92
C ASN A 20 21.22 54.48 -14.09
N ASN A 21 20.78 55.18 -13.05
CA ASN A 21 19.73 54.71 -12.13
C ASN A 21 18.46 55.57 -12.17
N ILE A 22 18.37 56.60 -13.03
CA ILE A 22 17.21 57.52 -13.03
C ILE A 22 15.86 56.80 -13.16
N VAL A 23 15.83 55.70 -13.91
CA VAL A 23 14.64 54.88 -14.17
C VAL A 23 14.09 54.22 -12.90
N SER A 24 14.95 53.85 -11.94
CA SER A 24 14.52 53.20 -10.69
C SER A 24 13.80 54.13 -9.71
N TYR A 25 13.87 55.45 -9.94
CA TYR A 25 13.22 56.45 -9.09
C TYR A 25 11.82 56.83 -9.59
N PHE A 26 11.41 56.41 -10.79
CA PHE A 26 10.04 56.63 -11.24
C PHE A 26 9.08 55.64 -10.56
N PRO A 27 7.89 56.09 -10.11
CA PRO A 27 6.87 55.18 -9.64
C PRO A 27 6.44 54.24 -10.79
N GLY A 28 6.06 53.02 -10.45
CA GLY A 28 5.45 52.12 -11.43
C GLY A 28 4.16 52.72 -12.01
N TYR A 29 3.77 52.24 -13.18
CA TYR A 29 2.52 52.64 -13.84
C TYR A 29 1.59 51.44 -14.00
N LEU A 30 0.29 51.69 -14.06
CA LEU A 30 -0.70 50.66 -14.36
C LEU A 30 -0.66 50.35 -15.85
N THR A 31 -0.64 49.05 -16.16
CA THR A 31 -0.79 48.54 -17.53
C THR A 31 -2.26 48.27 -17.82
N ASN A 32 -2.59 47.98 -19.08
CA ASN A 32 -3.92 47.49 -19.46
C ASN A 32 -4.06 45.96 -19.30
N ILE A 33 -3.08 45.30 -18.67
CA ILE A 33 -3.11 43.85 -18.44
C ILE A 33 -3.91 43.64 -17.16
N GLU A 34 -5.04 42.96 -17.28
CA GLU A 34 -5.89 42.61 -16.14
C GLU A 34 -5.27 41.48 -15.32
N CYS A 35 -5.46 41.53 -14.01
CA CYS A 35 -5.12 40.43 -13.12
C CYS A 35 -6.14 39.29 -13.33
N PRO A 36 -5.68 38.04 -13.52
CA PRO A 36 -6.57 36.88 -13.71
C PRO A 36 -7.51 36.60 -12.54
N TYR A 37 -7.28 37.21 -11.38
CA TYR A 37 -7.89 36.80 -10.12
C TYR A 37 -8.70 37.88 -9.39
N CYS A 38 -8.51 39.17 -9.69
CA CYS A 38 -9.15 40.22 -8.87
C CYS A 38 -9.64 41.47 -9.61
N GLN A 39 -9.87 41.41 -10.93
CA GLN A 39 -10.34 42.54 -11.75
C GLN A 39 -9.43 43.81 -11.72
N GLY A 40 -8.31 43.77 -10.99
CA GLY A 40 -7.32 44.84 -10.96
C GLY A 40 -6.41 44.82 -12.18
N TYR A 41 -5.54 45.81 -12.28
CA TYR A 41 -4.58 45.95 -13.37
C TYR A 41 -3.15 45.67 -12.88
N MET A 42 -2.33 45.08 -13.74
CA MET A 42 -0.94 44.78 -13.42
C MET A 42 -0.10 46.05 -13.46
N SER A 43 0.76 46.24 -12.47
CA SER A 43 1.75 47.31 -12.46
C SER A 43 2.99 46.92 -13.26
N ALA A 44 3.60 47.89 -13.93
CA ALA A 44 4.89 47.74 -14.59
C ALA A 44 5.85 48.82 -14.11
N VAL A 45 7.15 48.52 -14.19
CA VAL A 45 8.21 49.50 -13.95
C VAL A 45 8.84 49.93 -15.26
N PHE A 46 9.27 51.19 -15.31
CA PHE A 46 10.04 51.70 -16.44
C PHE A 46 11.35 50.91 -16.59
N VAL A 47 11.76 50.68 -17.83
CA VAL A 47 13.02 50.03 -18.19
C VAL A 47 13.96 51.02 -18.87
N SER A 48 15.27 50.76 -18.82
CA SER A 48 16.24 51.60 -19.49
C SER A 48 16.06 51.52 -21.01
N ARG A 49 16.52 52.56 -21.74
CA ARG A 49 16.44 52.62 -23.21
C ARG A 49 17.08 51.41 -23.90
N ALA A 50 18.05 50.75 -23.28
CA ALA A 50 18.69 49.55 -23.83
C ALA A 50 17.78 48.31 -23.79
N ASN A 51 16.69 48.33 -23.02
CA ASN A 51 15.76 47.23 -22.80
C ASN A 51 14.31 47.66 -23.12
N GLU A 52 14.11 48.65 -23.97
CA GLU A 52 12.82 49.30 -24.22
C GLU A 52 11.71 48.33 -24.69
N GLU A 53 12.10 47.21 -25.32
CA GLU A 53 11.17 46.16 -25.76
C GLU A 53 10.67 45.25 -24.62
N ILE A 54 11.26 45.31 -23.42
CA ILE A 54 10.94 44.41 -22.31
C ILE A 54 10.00 45.11 -21.32
N LEU A 55 8.70 44.85 -21.44
CA LEU A 55 7.73 45.24 -20.43
C LEU A 55 8.00 44.49 -19.12
N LYS A 56 8.41 45.19 -18.07
CA LYS A 56 8.71 44.58 -16.76
C LYS A 56 7.51 44.68 -15.83
N ILE A 57 6.58 43.74 -15.99
CA ILE A 57 5.41 43.57 -15.13
C ILE A 57 5.88 43.15 -13.72
N LYS A 58 5.33 43.79 -12.69
CA LYS A 58 5.61 43.46 -11.28
C LYS A 58 4.48 42.68 -10.65
N ASN A 59 3.40 43.36 -10.29
CA ASN A 59 2.31 42.76 -9.55
C ASN A 59 0.98 43.49 -9.77
N CYS A 60 -0.13 42.82 -9.50
CA CYS A 60 -1.45 43.43 -9.49
C CYS A 60 -1.52 44.52 -8.42
N ASN A 61 -2.12 45.65 -8.78
CA ASN A 61 -2.32 46.78 -7.87
C ASN A 61 -3.33 46.53 -6.74
N ILE A 62 -4.18 45.50 -6.86
CA ILE A 62 -5.18 45.13 -5.84
C ILE A 62 -4.66 43.98 -4.99
N CYS A 63 -4.38 42.82 -5.57
CA CYS A 63 -4.05 41.61 -4.80
C CYS A 63 -2.55 41.28 -4.72
N SER A 64 -1.67 42.14 -5.25
CA SER A 64 -0.22 41.90 -5.32
C SER A 64 0.18 40.62 -6.08
N HIS A 65 -0.72 40.02 -6.86
CA HIS A 65 -0.41 38.85 -7.70
C HIS A 65 0.68 39.16 -8.72
N THR A 66 1.64 38.26 -8.88
CA THR A 66 2.68 38.32 -9.91
C THR A 66 2.41 37.25 -10.96
N LEU A 67 2.71 37.49 -12.24
CA LEU A 67 2.56 36.48 -13.31
C LEU A 67 3.56 35.30 -13.22
N ASP A 68 4.32 35.22 -12.13
CA ASP A 68 5.10 34.03 -11.78
C ASP A 68 4.15 32.87 -11.46
N LYS A 69 4.43 31.69 -12.03
CA LYS A 69 3.69 30.45 -11.77
C LYS A 69 3.70 30.05 -10.28
N ASN A 70 4.70 30.50 -9.53
CA ASN A 70 4.87 30.23 -8.10
C ASN A 70 4.47 31.42 -7.21
N CYS A 71 3.60 32.31 -7.69
CA CYS A 71 3.12 33.44 -6.90
C CYS A 71 2.49 32.97 -5.57
N ARG A 72 2.92 33.57 -4.45
CA ARG A 72 2.40 33.25 -3.12
C ARG A 72 1.61 34.38 -2.47
N CYS A 73 1.00 35.26 -3.27
CA CYS A 73 0.11 36.29 -2.73
C CYS A 73 -1.13 35.66 -2.09
N GLU A 74 -1.84 36.42 -1.26
CA GLU A 74 -3.01 35.94 -0.52
C GLU A 74 -4.09 35.40 -1.45
N THR A 75 -4.45 36.13 -2.50
CA THR A 75 -5.46 35.68 -3.48
C THR A 75 -5.06 34.39 -4.20
N CYS A 76 -3.79 34.21 -4.57
CA CYS A 76 -3.33 32.94 -5.16
C CYS A 76 -3.48 31.78 -4.18
N ARG A 77 -3.10 31.98 -2.90
CA ARG A 77 -3.28 30.96 -1.87
C ARG A 77 -4.74 30.63 -1.63
N GLU A 78 -5.62 31.63 -1.57
CA GLU A 78 -7.06 31.42 -1.43
C GLU A 78 -7.62 30.63 -2.61
N MET A 79 -7.19 30.91 -3.84
CA MET A 79 -7.65 30.17 -5.01
C MET A 79 -7.13 28.73 -5.03
N GLU A 80 -5.88 28.49 -4.65
CA GLU A 80 -5.36 27.13 -4.46
C GLU A 80 -6.15 26.36 -3.39
N ILE A 81 -6.50 27.02 -2.28
CA ILE A 81 -7.33 26.44 -1.22
C ILE A 81 -8.73 26.11 -1.78
N ARG A 82 -9.40 27.07 -2.43
CA ARG A 82 -10.73 26.86 -3.03
C ARG A 82 -10.73 25.74 -4.08
N GLN A 83 -9.69 25.66 -4.91
CA GLN A 83 -9.56 24.58 -5.90
C GLN A 83 -9.41 23.22 -5.21
N LYS A 84 -8.60 23.14 -4.14
CA LYS A 84 -8.46 21.91 -3.34
C LYS A 84 -9.77 21.54 -2.64
N GLU A 85 -10.49 22.51 -2.09
CA GLU A 85 -11.81 22.30 -1.49
C GLU A 85 -12.83 21.80 -2.51
N GLN A 86 -12.88 22.39 -3.70
CA GLN A 86 -13.75 21.94 -4.79
C GLN A 86 -13.42 20.51 -5.23
N LEU A 87 -12.13 20.19 -5.40
CA LEU A 87 -11.69 18.84 -5.72
C LEU A 87 -12.02 17.84 -4.60
N TYR A 88 -11.88 18.25 -3.34
CA TYR A 88 -12.23 17.43 -2.19
C TYR A 88 -13.74 17.14 -2.15
N ILE A 89 -14.59 18.14 -2.38
CA ILE A 89 -16.04 17.98 -2.45
C ILE A 89 -16.42 17.05 -3.61
N LEU A 90 -15.85 17.25 -4.80
CA LEU A 90 -16.12 16.40 -5.96
C LEU A 90 -15.75 14.93 -5.68
N LYS A 91 -14.56 14.69 -5.11
CA LYS A 91 -14.14 13.33 -4.73
C LYS A 91 -15.06 12.68 -3.70
N ASN A 92 -15.54 13.45 -2.71
CA ASN A 92 -16.50 12.94 -1.72
C ASN A 92 -17.85 12.60 -2.36
N ASN A 93 -18.31 13.38 -3.33
CA ASN A 93 -19.54 13.08 -4.05
C ASN A 93 -19.41 11.75 -4.82
N ILE A 94 -18.31 11.58 -5.57
CA ILE A 94 -18.03 10.33 -6.31
C ILE A 94 -17.90 9.14 -5.34
N LEU A 95 -17.22 9.31 -4.20
CA LEU A 95 -17.14 8.27 -3.18
C LEU A 95 -18.53 7.95 -2.60
N GLY A 96 -19.38 8.95 -2.42
CA GLY A 96 -20.77 8.78 -1.99
C GLY A 96 -21.56 7.86 -2.92
N GLU A 97 -21.38 7.99 -4.24
CA GLU A 97 -22.02 7.10 -5.23
C GLU A 97 -21.55 5.65 -5.08
N LEU A 98 -20.24 5.42 -4.95
CA LEU A 98 -19.70 4.08 -4.65
C LEU A 98 -20.28 3.51 -3.35
N LEU A 99 -20.43 4.33 -2.31
CA LEU A 99 -20.93 3.88 -1.01
C LEU A 99 -22.42 3.52 -1.05
N ILE A 100 -23.20 4.12 -1.96
CA ILE A 100 -24.58 3.71 -2.25
C ILE A 100 -24.55 2.30 -2.83
N ASP A 101 -23.76 2.06 -3.87
CA ASP A 101 -23.61 0.73 -4.48
C ASP A 101 -23.14 -0.33 -3.45
N GLU A 102 -22.20 0.02 -2.58
CA GLU A 102 -21.71 -0.84 -1.49
C GLU A 102 -22.77 -1.13 -0.44
N SER A 103 -23.75 -0.23 -0.24
CA SER A 103 -24.86 -0.41 0.70
C SER A 103 -26.00 -1.26 0.14
N GLU A 104 -26.12 -1.32 -1.19
CA GLU A 104 -27.13 -2.12 -1.89
C GLU A 104 -26.68 -3.58 -2.13
N LYS A 105 -25.42 -3.92 -1.83
CA LYS A 105 -24.93 -5.28 -1.88
C LYS A 105 -25.76 -6.20 -1.00
N GLU A 106 -26.05 -7.40 -1.52
CA GLU A 106 -26.77 -8.43 -0.77
C GLU A 106 -26.05 -8.75 0.54
N VAL A 107 -26.75 -8.56 1.66
CA VAL A 107 -26.25 -8.88 3.00
C VAL A 107 -26.34 -10.38 3.22
N LYS A 108 -25.20 -11.02 3.49
CA LYS A 108 -25.14 -12.47 3.71
C LYS A 108 -25.64 -12.84 5.10
N GLU A 109 -26.38 -13.94 5.21
CA GLU A 109 -26.64 -14.52 6.51
C GLU A 109 -25.39 -15.22 7.05
N GLU A 110 -25.13 -15.10 8.35
CA GLU A 110 -23.99 -15.74 9.01
C GLU A 110 -23.96 -17.27 8.77
N SER A 111 -25.14 -17.90 8.69
CA SER A 111 -25.32 -19.33 8.43
C SER A 111 -24.80 -19.76 7.06
N ASP A 112 -24.81 -18.87 6.06
CA ASP A 112 -24.42 -19.13 4.67
C ASP A 112 -22.91 -19.04 4.41
N LEU A 113 -22.12 -18.66 5.42
CA LEU A 113 -20.66 -18.56 5.29
C LEU A 113 -20.04 -19.95 5.12
N ASN A 114 -19.23 -20.09 4.07
CA ASN A 114 -18.45 -21.31 3.85
C ASN A 114 -17.22 -21.38 4.78
N MET A 115 -16.59 -22.56 4.87
CA MET A 115 -15.38 -22.79 5.68
C MET A 115 -14.28 -21.73 5.47
N ARG A 116 -13.97 -21.41 4.21
CA ARG A 116 -12.93 -20.43 3.88
C ARG A 116 -13.29 -19.04 4.38
N GLN A 117 -14.53 -18.62 4.17
CA GLN A 117 -15.03 -17.32 4.65
C GLN A 117 -14.97 -17.24 6.17
N ARG A 118 -15.41 -18.29 6.88
CA ARG A 118 -15.39 -18.33 8.36
C ARG A 118 -13.98 -18.18 8.90
N LEU A 119 -13.03 -18.98 8.40
CA LEU A 119 -11.67 -18.97 8.90
C LEU A 119 -10.92 -17.69 8.53
N TYR A 120 -11.10 -17.19 7.30
CA TYR A 120 -10.53 -15.90 6.88
C TYR A 120 -11.09 -14.76 7.71
N LEU A 121 -12.41 -14.74 7.92
CA LEU A 121 -13.05 -13.71 8.71
C LEU A 121 -12.59 -13.75 10.17
N ALA A 122 -12.48 -14.93 10.77
CA ALA A 122 -11.92 -15.08 12.10
C ALA A 122 -10.52 -14.46 12.19
N SER A 123 -9.64 -14.77 11.22
CA SER A 123 -8.28 -14.20 11.20
C SER A 123 -8.24 -12.68 11.05
N VAL A 124 -9.16 -12.11 10.28
CA VAL A 124 -9.26 -10.66 10.08
C VAL A 124 -9.85 -9.98 11.31
N LEU A 125 -10.88 -10.56 11.93
CA LEU A 125 -11.54 -10.00 13.11
C LEU A 125 -10.60 -9.95 14.32
N HIS A 126 -9.78 -10.98 14.54
CA HIS A 126 -8.83 -11.01 15.66
C HIS A 126 -7.78 -9.90 15.59
N CYS A 127 -7.44 -9.42 14.39
CA CYS A 127 -6.36 -8.45 14.19
C CYS A 127 -6.84 -7.04 13.83
N GLY A 128 -7.96 -6.94 13.11
CA GLY A 128 -8.39 -5.70 12.46
C GLY A 128 -9.67 -5.08 13.02
N LEU A 129 -10.40 -5.75 13.90
CA LEU A 129 -11.67 -5.25 14.42
C LEU A 129 -11.45 -3.99 15.28
N THR A 130 -12.24 -2.95 15.03
CA THR A 130 -12.24 -1.73 15.84
C THR A 130 -12.77 -1.99 17.25
N GLU A 131 -12.37 -1.15 18.21
CA GLU A 131 -12.82 -1.26 19.62
C GLU A 131 -14.34 -1.18 19.79
N ASP A 132 -15.05 -0.52 18.87
CA ASP A 132 -16.51 -0.45 18.86
C ASP A 132 -17.17 -1.67 18.18
N ILE A 133 -16.38 -2.62 17.69
CA ILE A 133 -16.80 -3.92 17.12
C ILE A 133 -17.70 -3.75 15.89
N LYS A 134 -17.51 -2.68 15.12
CA LYS A 134 -18.34 -2.39 13.94
C LYS A 134 -17.58 -2.46 12.62
N LYS A 135 -16.27 -2.23 12.66
CA LYS A 135 -15.47 -1.97 11.47
C LYS A 135 -14.14 -2.71 11.53
N LEU A 136 -13.49 -2.80 10.39
CA LEU A 136 -12.15 -3.31 10.25
C LEU A 136 -11.24 -2.15 9.85
N ASN A 137 -10.17 -1.98 10.61
CA ASN A 137 -9.10 -1.03 10.30
C ASN A 137 -8.48 -1.37 8.93
N PRO A 138 -7.93 -0.36 8.23
CA PRO A 138 -7.12 -0.60 7.04
C PRO A 138 -5.99 -1.57 7.33
N ILE A 139 -5.63 -2.42 6.37
CA ILE A 139 -4.59 -3.44 6.55
C ILE A 139 -3.26 -2.80 6.94
N GLU A 140 -2.94 -1.61 6.40
CA GLU A 140 -1.70 -0.89 6.71
C GLU A 140 -1.59 -0.44 8.17
N GLU A 141 -2.70 -0.38 8.91
CA GLU A 141 -2.75 -0.01 10.32
C GLU A 141 -2.70 -1.22 11.27
N ILE A 142 -2.84 -2.45 10.73
CA ILE A 142 -2.86 -3.68 11.51
C ILE A 142 -1.42 -4.11 11.83
N ILE A 143 -1.12 -4.23 13.13
CA ILE A 143 0.22 -4.59 13.63
C ILE A 143 0.50 -6.09 13.45
N ASP A 144 -0.53 -6.94 13.64
CA ASP A 144 -0.40 -8.39 13.59
C ASP A 144 -0.43 -8.96 12.15
N PHE A 145 0.24 -10.10 11.96
CA PHE A 145 0.20 -10.82 10.69
C PHE A 145 -1.08 -11.63 10.57
N ILE A 146 -2.03 -11.17 9.74
CA ILE A 146 -3.28 -11.90 9.48
C ILE A 146 -3.00 -13.21 8.74
N GLY A 147 -2.37 -13.13 7.56
CA GLY A 147 -1.92 -14.28 6.78
C GLY A 147 -0.40 -14.43 6.82
N PRO A 148 0.14 -15.52 6.25
CA PRO A 148 1.58 -15.76 6.12
C PRO A 148 2.33 -14.54 5.62
N SER A 149 1.98 -14.05 4.43
CA SER A 149 2.55 -12.84 3.83
C SER A 149 1.52 -11.74 3.61
N PHE A 150 2.03 -10.53 3.41
CA PHE A 150 1.19 -9.38 3.03
C PHE A 150 0.34 -9.67 1.78
N ASN A 151 0.91 -10.35 0.77
CA ASN A 151 0.16 -10.71 -0.43
C ASN A 151 -0.97 -11.72 -0.12
N PHE A 152 -0.74 -12.65 0.81
CA PHE A 152 -1.76 -13.58 1.27
C PHE A 152 -2.88 -12.81 2.00
N THR A 153 -2.53 -11.87 2.89
CA THR A 153 -3.49 -10.99 3.57
C THR A 153 -4.32 -10.18 2.57
N ILE A 154 -3.69 -9.57 1.56
CA ILE A 154 -4.42 -8.88 0.47
C ILE A 154 -5.38 -9.84 -0.25
N GLY A 155 -4.94 -11.09 -0.48
CA GLY A 155 -5.77 -12.15 -1.04
C GLY A 155 -6.99 -12.48 -0.19
N ILE A 156 -6.82 -12.53 1.15
CA ILE A 156 -7.91 -12.73 2.11
C ILE A 156 -8.95 -11.60 1.98
N PHE A 157 -8.54 -10.33 2.07
CA PHE A 157 -9.46 -9.19 1.99
C PHE A 157 -10.16 -9.12 0.63
N LYS A 158 -9.43 -9.34 -0.48
CA LYS A 158 -10.04 -9.42 -1.82
C LYS A 158 -11.07 -10.54 -1.90
N TYR A 159 -10.79 -11.72 -1.34
CA TYR A 159 -11.73 -12.83 -1.33
C TYR A 159 -12.99 -12.50 -0.52
N LEU A 160 -12.84 -11.95 0.68
CA LEU A 160 -13.98 -11.56 1.52
C LEU A 160 -14.83 -10.46 0.86
N TYR A 161 -14.19 -9.46 0.26
CA TYR A 161 -14.87 -8.38 -0.46
C TYR A 161 -15.61 -8.90 -1.70
N ASN A 162 -14.93 -9.67 -2.56
CA ASN A 162 -15.53 -10.22 -3.79
C ASN A 162 -16.63 -11.24 -3.52
N THR A 163 -16.69 -11.80 -2.31
CA THR A 163 -17.75 -12.73 -1.89
C THR A 163 -18.79 -12.06 -1.00
N ASN A 164 -18.87 -10.72 -0.99
CA ASN A 164 -19.84 -9.90 -0.24
C ASN A 164 -19.87 -10.18 1.27
N VAL A 165 -18.76 -10.65 1.85
CA VAL A 165 -18.65 -10.86 3.31
C VAL A 165 -18.27 -9.57 4.01
N ILE A 166 -17.50 -8.71 3.34
CA ILE A 166 -17.16 -7.35 3.79
C ILE A 166 -17.47 -6.36 2.67
N SER A 167 -17.76 -5.11 3.03
CA SER A 167 -17.94 -3.98 2.11
C SER A 167 -17.06 -2.80 2.54
N ILE A 168 -16.84 -1.86 1.63
CA ILE A 168 -16.07 -0.65 1.93
C ILE A 168 -16.87 0.22 2.90
N ASP A 169 -16.21 0.71 3.94
CA ASP A 169 -16.82 1.62 4.91
C ASP A 169 -16.69 3.08 4.47
N GLU A 170 -17.69 3.89 4.83
CA GLU A 170 -17.77 5.32 4.51
C GLU A 170 -16.64 6.17 5.12
N GLN A 171 -15.98 5.65 6.18
CA GLN A 171 -14.85 6.32 6.81
C GLN A 171 -13.52 6.10 6.08
N SER A 172 -13.52 5.39 4.96
CA SER A 172 -12.33 5.22 4.13
C SER A 172 -11.80 6.58 3.64
N ALA A 173 -10.50 6.80 3.80
CA ALA A 173 -9.85 8.04 3.36
C ALA A 173 -9.84 8.16 1.83
N LEU A 174 -9.97 9.39 1.29
CA LEU A 174 -9.97 9.63 -0.16
C LEU A 174 -8.66 9.18 -0.83
N GLU A 175 -7.56 9.20 -0.11
CA GLU A 175 -6.24 8.77 -0.58
C GLU A 175 -6.19 7.27 -0.89
N ALA A 176 -7.16 6.48 -0.41
CA ALA A 176 -7.28 5.07 -0.73
C ALA A 176 -7.86 4.81 -2.12
N PHE A 177 -8.37 5.84 -2.82
CA PHE A 177 -9.09 5.70 -4.09
C PHE A 177 -8.39 6.40 -5.25
N THR A 178 -8.47 5.78 -6.44
CA THR A 178 -8.00 6.37 -7.70
C THR A 178 -9.19 6.91 -8.48
N PHE A 179 -9.32 8.23 -8.52
CA PHE A 179 -10.40 8.94 -9.21
C PHE A 179 -10.03 9.25 -10.66
N ASN A 180 -11.01 9.08 -11.55
CA ASN A 180 -11.04 9.74 -12.85
C ASN A 180 -12.04 10.90 -12.75
N LEU A 181 -11.52 12.13 -12.76
CA LEU A 181 -12.34 13.34 -12.56
C LEU A 181 -13.08 13.77 -13.82
N ASP A 182 -12.63 13.35 -15.01
CA ASP A 182 -13.30 13.70 -16.26
C ASP A 182 -14.59 12.88 -16.44
N ASP A 183 -14.54 11.61 -16.04
CA ASP A 183 -15.68 10.68 -16.07
C ASP A 183 -16.44 10.62 -14.73
N GLU A 184 -15.98 11.35 -13.72
CA GLU A 184 -16.54 11.37 -12.35
C GLU A 184 -16.70 9.98 -11.72
N ILE A 185 -15.71 9.09 -11.88
CA ILE A 185 -15.74 7.71 -11.35
C ILE A 185 -14.52 7.36 -10.49
N ILE A 186 -14.68 6.32 -9.65
CA ILE A 186 -13.56 5.61 -9.03
C ILE A 186 -13.15 4.45 -9.94
N THR A 187 -11.88 4.44 -10.34
CA THR A 187 -11.32 3.39 -11.23
C THR A 187 -10.78 2.19 -10.48
N SER A 188 -10.31 2.41 -9.26
CA SER A 188 -9.78 1.38 -8.37
C SER A 188 -9.60 1.93 -6.96
N PHE A 189 -9.43 1.04 -5.99
CA PHE A 189 -9.08 1.37 -4.61
C PHE A 189 -7.92 0.50 -4.12
N MET A 190 -7.19 1.01 -3.14
CA MET A 190 -6.10 0.33 -2.46
C MET A 190 -6.66 -0.53 -1.33
N VAL A 191 -6.65 -1.86 -1.52
CA VAL A 191 -7.20 -2.85 -0.59
C VAL A 191 -6.61 -2.72 0.82
N ASP A 192 -5.37 -2.26 0.92
CA ASP A 192 -4.65 -2.06 2.17
C ASP A 192 -4.98 -0.78 2.92
N LYS A 193 -5.63 0.19 2.25
CA LYS A 193 -5.88 1.54 2.80
C LYS A 193 -7.34 1.86 3.09
N VAL A 194 -8.27 1.14 2.47
CA VAL A 194 -9.69 1.35 2.73
C VAL A 194 -10.06 0.72 4.08
N MET A 195 -11.04 1.32 4.75
CA MET A 195 -11.71 0.71 5.89
C MET A 195 -12.80 -0.24 5.38
N TYR A 196 -13.03 -1.31 6.12
CA TYR A 196 -14.09 -2.27 5.79
C TYR A 196 -15.13 -2.35 6.90
N ARG A 197 -16.34 -2.75 6.54
CA ARG A 197 -17.41 -3.15 7.45
C ARG A 197 -17.87 -4.56 7.12
N LEU A 198 -18.45 -5.24 8.10
CA LEU A 198 -19.07 -6.54 7.87
C LEU A 198 -20.34 -6.38 7.05
N ASN A 199 -20.50 -7.21 6.03
CA ASN A 199 -21.72 -7.30 5.22
C ASN A 199 -22.46 -8.61 5.53
N ILE A 200 -22.68 -8.86 6.82
CA ILE A 200 -23.23 -10.10 7.35
C ILE A 200 -24.31 -9.76 8.37
N LYS A 201 -25.43 -10.50 8.33
CA LYS A 201 -26.49 -10.45 9.33
C LYS A 201 -26.50 -11.71 10.20
N PRO A 202 -26.76 -11.58 11.51
CA PRO A 202 -26.93 -12.73 12.41
C PRO A 202 -28.14 -13.56 12.00
N TYR A 203 -28.05 -14.90 12.10
CA TYR A 203 -29.21 -15.78 11.87
C TYR A 203 -30.26 -15.67 13.00
N ASP A 204 -29.86 -15.20 14.19
CA ASP A 204 -30.67 -15.10 15.41
C ASP A 204 -31.00 -13.65 15.80
N ASN A 205 -30.72 -12.67 14.93
CA ASN A 205 -30.83 -11.24 15.22
C ASN A 205 -29.95 -10.75 16.40
N ASP A 206 -28.95 -11.53 16.82
CA ASP A 206 -28.00 -11.13 17.87
C ASP A 206 -26.62 -10.83 17.26
N TYR A 207 -26.37 -9.55 17.00
CA TYR A 207 -25.11 -9.11 16.41
C TYR A 207 -23.90 -9.40 17.30
N GLY A 208 -24.02 -9.21 18.62
CA GLY A 208 -22.91 -9.43 19.54
C GLY A 208 -22.50 -10.90 19.60
N ASN A 209 -23.48 -11.79 19.66
CA ASN A 209 -23.22 -13.23 19.62
C ASN A 209 -22.73 -13.70 18.23
N MET A 210 -23.20 -13.12 17.14
CA MET A 210 -22.61 -13.37 15.80
C MET A 210 -21.12 -13.03 15.80
N ILE A 211 -20.70 -11.86 16.28
CA ILE A 211 -19.27 -11.52 16.33
C ILE A 211 -18.47 -12.55 17.11
N ASN A 212 -18.97 -13.00 18.27
CA ASN A 212 -18.30 -14.04 19.05
C ASN A 212 -18.16 -15.36 18.27
N ARG A 213 -19.20 -15.80 17.56
CA ARG A 213 -19.16 -17.02 16.72
C ARG A 213 -18.22 -16.86 15.52
N LEU A 214 -18.08 -15.65 14.98
CA LEU A 214 -17.17 -15.36 13.87
C LEU A 214 -15.70 -15.25 14.34
N LEU A 215 -15.43 -14.74 15.54
CA LEU A 215 -14.11 -14.73 16.17
C LEU A 215 -13.64 -16.14 16.54
N TYR A 216 -14.56 -16.97 17.02
CA TYR A 216 -14.29 -18.32 17.51
C TYR A 216 -15.17 -19.35 16.79
N PRO A 217 -14.92 -19.61 15.49
CA PRO A 217 -15.72 -20.54 14.73
C PRO A 217 -15.56 -21.97 15.26
N ASP A 218 -16.67 -22.70 15.31
CA ASP A 218 -16.71 -24.08 15.79
C ASP A 218 -15.93 -25.02 14.85
N GLU A 219 -15.11 -25.90 15.41
CA GLU A 219 -14.29 -26.87 14.66
C GLU A 219 -15.12 -27.81 13.77
N SER A 220 -16.35 -28.14 14.19
CA SER A 220 -17.27 -29.03 13.45
C SER A 220 -17.73 -28.46 12.11
N LEU A 221 -17.54 -27.16 11.88
CA LEU A 221 -17.84 -26.51 10.61
C LEU A 221 -16.79 -26.81 9.53
N PHE A 222 -15.66 -27.39 9.92
CA PHE A 222 -14.50 -27.62 9.05
C PHE A 222 -14.27 -29.11 8.84
N ASN A 223 -13.99 -29.50 7.60
CA ASN A 223 -13.61 -30.87 7.28
C ASN A 223 -12.10 -31.00 7.04
N ASN A 224 -11.58 -32.22 7.20
CA ASN A 224 -10.15 -32.50 7.09
C ASN A 224 -9.58 -32.15 5.71
N GLU A 225 -10.36 -32.28 4.63
CA GLU A 225 -9.89 -31.93 3.27
C GLU A 225 -9.60 -30.44 3.17
N PHE A 226 -10.53 -29.60 3.66
CA PHE A 226 -10.36 -28.16 3.70
C PHE A 226 -9.15 -27.76 4.56
N CYS A 227 -9.03 -28.33 5.76
CA CYS A 227 -7.92 -28.05 6.66
C CYS A 227 -6.57 -28.45 6.03
N TYR A 228 -6.50 -29.62 5.41
CA TYR A 228 -5.31 -30.12 4.72
C TYR A 228 -4.89 -29.21 3.56
N GLU A 229 -5.81 -28.84 2.67
CA GLU A 229 -5.48 -27.98 1.53
C GLU A 229 -5.05 -26.58 1.97
N LEU A 230 -5.71 -26.02 2.99
CA LEU A 230 -5.31 -24.71 3.53
C LEU A 230 -3.97 -24.77 4.27
N TRP A 231 -3.69 -25.86 4.99
CA TRP A 231 -2.38 -26.08 5.61
C TRP A 231 -1.27 -26.06 4.55
N LYS A 232 -1.49 -26.69 3.39
CA LYS A 232 -0.55 -26.63 2.27
C LYS A 232 -0.38 -25.22 1.72
N GLU A 233 -1.48 -24.48 1.52
CA GLU A 233 -1.44 -23.09 1.05
C GLU A 233 -0.62 -22.20 2.01
N ILE A 234 -0.87 -22.34 3.31
CA ILE A 234 -0.14 -21.61 4.37
C ILE A 234 1.35 -21.97 4.35
N ASN A 235 1.68 -23.26 4.39
CA ASN A 235 3.06 -23.71 4.42
C ASN A 235 3.83 -23.30 3.17
N LEU A 236 3.18 -23.28 2.00
CA LEU A 236 3.77 -22.81 0.75
C LEU A 236 4.15 -21.33 0.84
N ASP A 237 3.22 -20.49 1.28
CA ASP A 237 3.47 -19.05 1.36
C ASP A 237 4.49 -18.70 2.47
N GLU A 238 4.39 -19.34 3.65
CA GLU A 238 5.39 -19.18 4.73
C GLU A 238 6.79 -19.63 4.27
N SER A 239 6.90 -20.75 3.54
CA SER A 239 8.18 -21.23 2.98
C SER A 239 8.80 -20.23 2.01
N ILE A 240 8.00 -19.69 1.09
CA ILE A 240 8.46 -18.73 0.08
C ILE A 240 8.88 -17.42 0.74
N GLN A 241 8.13 -16.96 1.73
CA GLN A 241 8.43 -15.72 2.45
C GLN A 241 9.66 -15.85 3.33
N TYR A 242 9.82 -16.98 4.04
CA TYR A 242 11.04 -17.31 4.77
C TYR A 242 12.25 -17.31 3.84
N PHE A 243 12.13 -17.96 2.67
CA PHE A 243 13.18 -17.96 1.66
C PHE A 243 13.55 -16.54 1.20
N LYS A 244 12.56 -15.70 0.84
CA LYS A 244 12.79 -14.30 0.43
C LYS A 244 13.48 -13.51 1.54
N TYR A 245 13.01 -13.61 2.77
CA TYR A 245 13.56 -12.90 3.92
C TYR A 245 15.04 -13.26 4.14
N HIS A 246 15.38 -14.55 4.17
CA HIS A 246 16.76 -14.99 4.39
C HIS A 246 17.68 -14.71 3.21
N MET A 247 17.18 -14.75 1.97
CA MET A 247 17.94 -14.31 0.80
C MET A 247 18.26 -12.81 0.90
N ASN A 248 17.29 -11.97 1.23
CA ASN A 248 17.51 -10.54 1.41
C ASN A 248 18.48 -10.22 2.56
N LYS A 249 18.47 -11.01 3.64
CA LYS A 249 19.40 -10.87 4.77
C LYS A 249 20.87 -11.01 4.35
N VAL A 250 21.16 -11.87 3.37
CA VAL A 250 22.51 -12.01 2.78
C VAL A 250 22.69 -11.14 1.52
N LYS A 251 21.82 -10.16 1.32
CA LYS A 251 21.76 -9.24 0.17
C LYS A 251 21.57 -9.96 -1.16
N PHE A 252 20.98 -11.15 -1.19
CA PHE A 252 20.69 -11.89 -2.42
C PHE A 252 19.30 -11.52 -2.95
N ASP A 253 19.24 -10.50 -3.79
CA ASP A 253 17.98 -10.04 -4.39
C ASP A 253 17.43 -11.11 -5.35
N THR A 254 16.33 -11.75 -4.95
CA THR A 254 15.73 -12.84 -5.73
C THR A 254 14.28 -12.57 -6.06
N VAL A 255 13.94 -12.73 -7.34
CA VAL A 255 12.56 -12.87 -7.80
C VAL A 255 12.19 -14.36 -7.75
N ILE A 256 11.01 -14.65 -7.18
CA ILE A 256 10.43 -15.99 -7.16
C ILE A 256 9.62 -16.17 -8.43
N GLY A 257 10.19 -16.90 -9.39
CA GLY A 257 9.48 -17.30 -10.61
C GLY A 257 8.77 -18.64 -10.44
N GLU A 258 7.98 -19.00 -11.46
CA GLU A 258 7.14 -20.20 -11.50
C GLU A 258 7.91 -21.49 -11.16
N LYS A 259 9.13 -21.65 -11.70
CA LYS A 259 9.97 -22.83 -11.41
C LYS A 259 10.30 -22.97 -9.92
N THR A 260 10.59 -21.85 -9.24
CA THR A 260 10.90 -21.84 -7.81
C THR A 260 9.64 -22.09 -7.00
N ARG A 261 8.51 -21.51 -7.38
CA ARG A 261 7.21 -21.77 -6.74
C ARG A 261 6.83 -23.26 -6.79
N ARG A 262 6.94 -23.90 -7.95
CA ARG A 262 6.71 -25.35 -8.11
C ARG A 262 7.63 -26.24 -7.29
N THR A 263 8.87 -25.77 -7.07
CA THR A 263 9.80 -26.46 -6.17
C THR A 263 9.27 -26.47 -4.74
N PHE A 264 8.79 -25.32 -4.25
CA PHE A 264 8.22 -25.24 -2.91
C PHE A 264 6.90 -26.00 -2.78
N GLU A 265 6.03 -25.98 -3.80
CA GLU A 265 4.81 -26.80 -3.82
C GLU A 265 5.14 -28.28 -3.59
N ARG A 266 6.10 -28.82 -4.34
CA ARG A 266 6.56 -30.22 -4.18
C ARG A 266 7.16 -30.49 -2.80
N ILE A 267 7.88 -29.52 -2.24
CA ILE A 267 8.53 -29.68 -0.93
C ILE A 267 7.48 -29.67 0.18
N VAL A 268 6.48 -28.79 0.13
CA VAL A 268 5.40 -28.72 1.13
C VAL A 268 4.60 -30.02 1.22
N ASP A 269 4.46 -30.75 0.12
CA ASP A 269 3.80 -32.06 0.12
C ASP A 269 4.52 -33.13 0.96
N ASN A 270 5.81 -32.95 1.25
CA ASN A 270 6.65 -34.02 1.82
C ASN A 270 7.40 -33.62 3.10
N PHE A 271 7.48 -32.33 3.42
CA PHE A 271 8.29 -31.80 4.51
C PHE A 271 7.47 -30.91 5.42
N SER A 272 7.75 -30.97 6.72
CA SER A 272 7.25 -29.98 7.66
C SER A 272 7.87 -28.62 7.41
N LEU A 273 7.19 -27.54 7.78
CA LEU A 273 7.74 -26.18 7.62
C LEU A 273 9.10 -26.03 8.34
N SER A 274 9.24 -26.68 9.50
CA SER A 274 10.50 -26.74 10.25
C SER A 274 11.66 -27.34 9.45
N GLU A 275 11.43 -28.41 8.68
CA GLU A 275 12.44 -29.04 7.83
C GLU A 275 12.70 -28.21 6.57
N ILE A 276 11.67 -27.57 6.02
CA ILE A 276 11.82 -26.66 4.88
C ILE A 276 12.74 -25.50 5.25
N PHE A 277 12.58 -24.93 6.45
CA PHE A 277 13.46 -23.87 6.95
C PHE A 277 14.92 -24.33 7.03
N TYR A 278 15.16 -25.58 7.48
CA TYR A 278 16.50 -26.17 7.46
C TYR A 278 17.06 -26.29 6.04
N ILE A 279 16.28 -26.81 5.09
CA ILE A 279 16.67 -26.95 3.67
C ILE A 279 17.04 -25.58 3.08
N ILE A 280 16.22 -24.56 3.34
CA ILE A 280 16.45 -23.19 2.90
C ILE A 280 17.75 -22.64 3.49
N HIS A 281 17.90 -22.70 4.81
CA HIS A 281 19.05 -22.14 5.51
C HIS A 281 20.37 -22.77 5.02
N ARG A 282 20.40 -24.11 4.91
CA ARG A 282 21.56 -24.85 4.40
C ARG A 282 21.94 -24.40 2.99
N SER A 283 20.94 -24.27 2.11
CA SER A 283 21.17 -23.88 0.72
C SER A 283 21.70 -22.44 0.62
N ILE A 284 21.17 -21.51 1.41
CA ILE A 284 21.63 -20.12 1.45
C ILE A 284 23.07 -20.03 2.00
N ALA A 285 23.39 -20.79 3.05
CA ALA A 285 24.73 -20.81 3.63
C ALA A 285 25.78 -21.28 2.60
N ASN A 286 25.46 -22.33 1.83
CA ASN A 286 26.33 -22.81 0.76
C ASN A 286 26.48 -21.78 -0.37
N GLY A 287 25.38 -21.20 -0.86
CA GLY A 287 25.43 -20.15 -1.87
C GLY A 287 26.25 -18.93 -1.43
N THR A 288 26.10 -18.51 -0.17
CA THR A 288 26.86 -17.40 0.41
C THR A 288 28.35 -17.72 0.47
N LYS A 289 28.72 -18.93 0.91
CA LYS A 289 30.12 -19.41 0.93
C LYS A 289 30.75 -19.37 -0.48
N LEU A 290 30.01 -19.83 -1.50
CA LEU A 290 30.47 -19.83 -2.89
C LEU A 290 30.63 -18.41 -3.45
N TYR A 291 29.75 -17.48 -3.07
CA TYR A 291 29.94 -16.07 -3.44
C TYR A 291 31.18 -15.47 -2.76
N GLN A 292 31.38 -15.78 -1.47
CA GLN A 292 32.50 -15.28 -0.68
C GLN A 292 33.86 -15.82 -1.11
N SER A 293 33.93 -16.99 -1.77
CA SER A 293 35.20 -17.51 -2.31
C SER A 293 35.75 -16.66 -3.47
N GLY A 294 34.91 -15.81 -4.09
CA GLY A 294 35.27 -15.01 -5.26
C GLY A 294 35.21 -15.78 -6.59
N GLU A 295 34.93 -17.09 -6.57
CA GLU A 295 34.83 -17.93 -7.77
C GLU A 295 33.51 -17.72 -8.51
N TYR A 296 32.46 -17.27 -7.81
CA TYR A 296 31.11 -17.17 -8.34
C TYR A 296 30.55 -15.76 -8.25
N THR A 297 29.85 -15.34 -9.29
CA THR A 297 29.09 -14.08 -9.25
C THR A 297 27.89 -14.23 -8.31
N LYS A 298 27.40 -13.10 -7.78
CA LYS A 298 26.19 -13.03 -6.95
C LYS A 298 25.00 -13.74 -7.61
N THR A 299 24.76 -13.45 -8.89
CA THR A 299 23.68 -14.08 -9.68
C THR A 299 23.87 -15.60 -9.79
N HIS A 300 25.11 -16.06 -9.98
CA HIS A 300 25.39 -17.50 -10.04
C HIS A 300 25.13 -18.16 -8.68
N ALA A 301 25.57 -17.57 -7.58
CA ALA A 301 25.31 -18.05 -6.23
C ALA A 301 23.80 -18.16 -5.94
N ILE A 302 23.01 -17.14 -6.29
CA ILE A 302 21.54 -17.15 -6.15
C ILE A 302 20.91 -18.35 -6.90
N ASN A 303 21.37 -18.61 -8.12
CA ASN A 303 20.87 -19.74 -8.92
C ASN A 303 21.29 -21.10 -8.33
N ILE A 304 22.48 -21.18 -7.73
CA ILE A 304 22.91 -22.35 -7.00
C ILE A 304 21.98 -22.63 -5.81
N VAL A 305 21.64 -21.62 -5.00
CA VAL A 305 20.72 -21.78 -3.85
C VAL A 305 19.41 -22.42 -4.31
N LYS A 306 18.77 -21.88 -5.34
CA LYS A 306 17.49 -22.39 -5.87
C LYS A 306 17.61 -23.84 -6.34
N ARG A 307 18.69 -24.19 -7.03
CA ARG A 307 18.97 -25.54 -7.51
C ARG A 307 19.26 -26.50 -6.37
N GLU A 308 19.96 -26.04 -5.33
CA GLU A 308 20.32 -26.85 -4.17
C GLU A 308 19.11 -27.21 -3.32
N ILE A 309 18.17 -26.27 -3.10
CA ILE A 309 16.91 -26.54 -2.41
C ILE A 309 16.23 -27.76 -3.03
N PHE A 310 16.03 -27.75 -4.36
CA PHE A 310 15.44 -28.87 -5.10
C PHE A 310 16.31 -30.14 -5.02
N ASN A 311 17.59 -30.05 -5.41
CA ASN A 311 18.46 -31.24 -5.45
C ASN A 311 18.65 -31.90 -4.08
N TYR A 312 18.60 -31.13 -3.00
CA TYR A 312 18.71 -31.66 -1.66
C TYR A 312 17.39 -32.28 -1.20
N SER A 313 16.25 -31.63 -1.42
CA SER A 313 14.95 -32.21 -1.09
C SER A 313 14.74 -33.55 -1.81
N GLU A 314 15.07 -33.64 -3.11
CA GLU A 314 14.95 -34.90 -3.86
C GLU A 314 15.87 -36.00 -3.32
N ARG A 315 17.09 -35.67 -2.90
CA ARG A 315 18.00 -36.66 -2.29
C ARG A 315 17.49 -37.15 -0.95
N VAL A 316 16.91 -36.27 -0.14
CA VAL A 316 16.31 -36.64 1.15
C VAL A 316 15.17 -37.63 0.93
N LEU A 317 14.28 -37.36 -0.02
CA LEU A 317 13.18 -38.26 -0.38
C LEU A 317 13.69 -39.60 -0.94
N ALA A 318 14.62 -39.56 -1.89
CA ALA A 318 15.14 -40.78 -2.54
C ALA A 318 15.86 -41.72 -1.57
N ASN A 319 16.44 -41.20 -0.49
CA ASN A 319 17.19 -41.98 0.49
C ASN A 319 16.46 -42.14 1.83
N ASN A 320 15.22 -41.65 1.95
CA ASN A 320 14.44 -41.66 3.20
C ASN A 320 15.22 -41.07 4.39
N TRP A 321 15.92 -39.96 4.18
CA TRP A 321 16.66 -39.31 5.26
C TRP A 321 15.72 -38.56 6.21
N SER A 322 15.90 -38.76 7.51
CA SER A 322 15.25 -37.92 8.52
C SER A 322 15.98 -36.59 8.65
N LEU A 323 15.24 -35.48 8.61
CA LEU A 323 15.80 -34.14 8.77
C LEU A 323 15.52 -33.60 10.18
N THR A 324 16.49 -32.86 10.71
CA THR A 324 16.25 -32.03 11.89
C THR A 324 15.56 -30.75 11.46
N GLY A 325 14.38 -30.47 12.02
CA GLY A 325 13.64 -29.24 11.78
C GLY A 325 14.14 -28.04 12.59
N TYR A 326 14.13 -26.86 11.99
CA TYR A 326 14.44 -25.59 12.66
C TYR A 326 13.24 -25.05 13.45
N ASN A 327 13.50 -24.19 14.45
CA ASN A 327 12.45 -23.45 15.13
C ASN A 327 12.01 -22.25 14.29
N ARG A 328 10.81 -21.72 14.58
CA ARG A 328 10.36 -20.44 13.99
C ARG A 328 11.37 -19.33 14.33
N ASP A 329 11.65 -18.47 13.36
CA ASP A 329 12.46 -17.24 13.57
C ASP A 329 11.57 -16.22 14.30
N TYR A 330 12.12 -15.55 15.32
CA TYR A 330 11.39 -14.50 16.05
C TYR A 330 10.93 -13.35 15.14
N ASN A 331 11.70 -13.06 14.08
CA ASN A 331 11.36 -12.04 13.09
C ASN A 331 10.34 -12.54 12.05
N PHE A 332 9.94 -13.80 12.14
CA PHE A 332 8.99 -14.45 11.27
C PHE A 332 7.95 -15.23 12.09
N PRO A 333 7.13 -14.51 12.88
CA PRO A 333 6.16 -15.14 13.77
C PRO A 333 5.02 -15.79 12.96
N GLU A 334 4.32 -16.69 13.63
CA GLU A 334 3.15 -17.36 13.09
C GLU A 334 1.99 -16.38 12.87
N SER A 335 1.36 -16.48 11.71
CA SER A 335 0.19 -15.69 11.33
C SER A 335 -1.07 -16.07 12.13
N MET A 336 -1.99 -15.12 12.28
CA MET A 336 -3.28 -15.34 12.96
C MET A 336 -4.09 -16.45 12.27
N LEU A 337 -4.07 -16.48 10.93
CA LEU A 337 -4.70 -17.55 10.16
C LEU A 337 -4.15 -18.94 10.56
N SER A 338 -2.83 -19.07 10.70
CA SER A 338 -2.19 -20.32 11.11
C SER A 338 -2.57 -20.69 12.55
N LYS A 339 -2.55 -19.72 13.47
CA LYS A 339 -2.95 -19.95 14.87
C LYS A 339 -4.39 -20.46 14.96
N ILE A 340 -5.33 -19.83 14.26
CA ILE A 340 -6.73 -20.25 14.31
C ILE A 340 -6.88 -21.65 13.69
N LEU A 341 -6.27 -21.90 12.53
CA LEU A 341 -6.32 -23.21 11.88
C LEU A 341 -5.75 -24.30 12.80
N PHE A 342 -4.53 -24.15 13.30
CA PHE A 342 -3.83 -25.22 14.02
C PHE A 342 -4.28 -25.36 15.47
N ASN A 343 -4.61 -24.27 16.15
CA ASN A 343 -4.91 -24.30 17.59
C ASN A 343 -6.41 -24.49 17.83
N ASN A 344 -7.25 -23.77 17.09
CA ASN A 344 -8.68 -23.73 17.36
C ASN A 344 -9.44 -24.77 16.53
N ILE A 345 -9.12 -24.90 15.24
CA ILE A 345 -9.84 -25.79 14.33
C ILE A 345 -9.30 -27.22 14.35
N MET A 346 -7.99 -27.39 14.14
CA MET A 346 -7.37 -28.72 14.08
C MET A 346 -6.93 -29.25 15.45
N ARG A 347 -6.72 -28.36 16.44
CA ARG A 347 -6.21 -28.70 17.78
C ARG A 347 -4.89 -29.49 17.79
N ILE A 348 -4.02 -29.18 16.83
CA ILE A 348 -2.70 -29.79 16.68
C ILE A 348 -1.57 -28.86 17.16
N ASP A 349 -1.86 -27.59 17.41
CA ASP A 349 -0.91 -26.59 17.91
C ASP A 349 0.39 -26.59 17.07
N TYR A 350 1.56 -26.66 17.72
CA TYR A 350 2.87 -26.60 17.07
C TYR A 350 3.15 -27.78 16.11
N LEU A 351 2.32 -28.83 16.09
CA LEU A 351 2.42 -29.89 15.08
C LEU A 351 2.12 -29.36 13.67
N GLY A 352 1.32 -28.30 13.54
CA GLY A 352 1.11 -27.60 12.25
C GLY A 352 2.42 -27.11 11.62
N PHE A 353 3.42 -26.82 12.45
CA PHE A 353 4.76 -26.39 12.03
C PHE A 353 5.76 -27.55 11.91
N ARG A 354 5.61 -28.58 12.76
CA ARG A 354 6.56 -29.70 12.91
C ARG A 354 6.27 -30.91 12.05
N ASN A 355 5.05 -31.05 11.55
CA ASN A 355 4.67 -32.13 10.66
C ASN A 355 4.42 -31.61 9.23
N PRO A 356 4.65 -32.44 8.21
CA PRO A 356 4.10 -32.18 6.88
C PRO A 356 2.56 -32.13 6.95
N PRO A 357 1.92 -31.35 6.06
CA PRO A 357 0.46 -31.39 5.92
C PRO A 357 -0.04 -32.83 5.73
N THR A 358 -1.06 -33.21 6.50
CA THR A 358 -1.67 -34.54 6.44
C THR A 358 -3.18 -34.45 6.62
N LYS A 359 -3.91 -35.45 6.12
CA LYS A 359 -5.37 -35.59 6.29
C LYS A 359 -5.76 -36.34 7.56
N GLU A 360 -4.78 -36.96 8.22
CA GLU A 360 -4.95 -37.87 9.36
C GLU A 360 -4.98 -37.16 10.73
N LEU A 361 -4.69 -35.86 10.73
CA LEU A 361 -4.74 -34.97 11.89
C LEU A 361 -5.82 -33.92 11.64
#